data_AF-A0A972S756-F1
#
_entry.id   AF-A0A972S756-F1
#
_cell.length_a   1.000
_cell.length_b   1.000
_cell.length_c   1.000
_cell.angle_alpha   90.00
_cell.angle_beta   90.00
_cell.angle_gamma   90.00
#
_symmetry.space_group_name_H-M   'P 1'
#
loop_
_entity.id
_entity.type
_entity.pdbx_description
1 polymer ?
#
loop_
_entity_poly.entity_id
_entity_poly.type
_entity_poly.pdbx_seq_one_letter_code
_entity_poly.pdbx_strand_id
1 'polypeptide(L)' 'MSPNTKPDELFKVPPHSMEAEQSVLGGLMLSNEVFDDVSGIVNESDFYTKQHQAIFLAIVSLSR' A
#
# COMPACT_ATOMS: atom_id res chain seq x y z
N MET A 1 6.86 18.37 21.01
CA MET A 1 5.61 17.67 20.63
C MET A 1 4.47 18.37 21.36
N SER A 2 3.58 19.06 20.63
CA SER A 2 2.51 19.86 21.25
C SER A 2 1.29 19.00 21.56
N PRO A 3 0.65 19.15 22.74
CA PRO A 3 -0.35 18.23 23.27
C PRO A 3 -1.80 18.63 22.90
N ASN A 4 -2.12 18.83 21.61
CA ASN A 4 -3.45 19.28 21.23
C ASN A 4 -3.98 18.69 19.91
N THR A 5 -3.96 17.37 19.76
CA THR A 5 -4.74 16.70 18.71
C THR A 5 -6.11 16.36 19.30
N LYS A 6 -7.16 17.04 18.83
CA LYS A 6 -8.53 16.80 19.26
C LYS A 6 -8.94 15.39 18.81
N PRO A 7 -9.64 14.59 19.64
CA PRO A 7 -10.04 13.22 19.29
C PRO A 7 -10.78 13.14 17.94
N ASP A 8 -11.56 14.16 17.60
CA ASP A 8 -12.37 14.24 16.38
C ASP A 8 -11.54 14.37 15.08
N GLU A 9 -10.25 14.73 15.16
CA GLU A 9 -9.38 14.85 13.99
C GLU A 9 -8.79 13.50 13.56
N LEU A 10 -8.73 12.49 14.44
CA LEU A 10 -8.33 11.12 14.07
C LEU A 10 -9.36 10.45 13.14
N PHE A 11 -10.63 10.85 13.19
CA PHE A 11 -11.71 10.23 12.42
C PHE A 11 -11.87 10.77 10.99
N LYS A 12 -11.04 11.73 10.57
CA LYS A 12 -11.10 12.30 9.21
C LYS A 12 -10.25 11.54 8.19
N VAL A 13 -9.43 10.61 8.64
CA VAL A 13 -8.56 9.81 7.76
C VAL A 13 -9.21 8.44 7.58
N PRO A 14 -9.46 8.01 6.33
CA PRO A 14 -9.91 6.65 6.08
C PRO A 14 -8.96 5.63 6.72
N PRO A 15 -9.49 4.52 7.25
CA PRO A 15 -8.65 3.49 7.85
C PRO A 15 -7.68 2.94 6.79
N HIS A 16 -6.39 3.00 7.10
CA HIS A 16 -5.30 2.51 6.26
C HIS A 16 -4.20 1.95 7.15
N SER A 17 -3.33 1.10 6.60
CA SER A 17 -2.15 0.58 7.30
C SER A 17 -0.92 0.67 6.40
N MET A 18 -0.06 1.64 6.71
CA MET A 18 1.19 1.85 5.98
C MET A 18 2.13 0.62 6.06
N GLU A 19 2.15 -0.05 7.21
CA GLU A 19 2.96 -1.25 7.42
C GLU A 19 2.48 -2.44 6.58
N ALA A 20 1.15 -2.59 6.45
CA ALA A 20 0.58 -3.62 5.60
C ALA A 20 0.90 -3.36 4.12
N GLU A 21 0.75 -2.12 3.67
CA GLU A 21 1.10 -1.72 2.30
C GLU A 21 2.59 -1.99 2.00
N GLN A 22 3.49 -1.59 2.91
CA GLN A 22 4.93 -1.85 2.77
C GLN A 22 5.26 -3.34 2.73
N SER A 23 4.57 -4.15 3.54
CA SER A 23 4.77 -5.61 3.58
C SER A 23 4.36 -6.27 2.27
N VAL A 24 3.26 -5.84 1.66
CA VAL A 24 2.82 -6.31 0.34
C VAL A 24 3.83 -5.93 -0.74
N LEU A 25 4.22 -4.65 -0.80
CA LEU A 25 5.20 -4.18 -1.80
C LEU A 25 6.54 -4.90 -1.65
N GLY A 26 7.04 -5.06 -0.42
CA GLY A 26 8.27 -5.78 -0.14
C GLY A 26 8.20 -7.25 -0.54
N GLY A 27 7.08 -7.93 -0.26
CA GLY A 27 6.85 -9.31 -0.67
C GLY A 27 6.89 -9.49 -2.19
N LEU A 28 6.22 -8.60 -2.93
CA LEU A 28 6.21 -8.61 -4.39
C LEU A 28 7.59 -8.32 -4.99
N MET A 29 8.40 -7.47 -4.36
CA MET A 29 9.79 -7.20 -4.79
C MET A 29 10.72 -8.41 -4.61
N LEU A 30 10.43 -9.28 -3.63
CA LEU A 30 11.27 -10.45 -3.32
C LEU A 30 10.95 -11.64 -4.23
N SER A 31 9.70 -11.81 -4.65
CA SER A 31 9.30 -12.92 -5.50
C SER A 31 8.25 -12.51 -6.52
N ASN A 32 8.66 -12.43 -7.79
CA ASN A 32 7.75 -12.19 -8.90
C ASN A 32 6.74 -13.34 -9.10
N GLU A 33 7.05 -14.56 -8.66
CA GLU A 33 6.13 -15.70 -8.77
C GLU A 33 4.85 -15.52 -7.94
N VAL A 34 4.92 -14.70 -6.88
CA VAL A 34 3.78 -14.39 -6.00
C VAL A 34 2.86 -13.32 -6.61
N PHE A 35 3.30 -12.67 -7.70
CA PHE A 35 2.53 -11.61 -8.33
C PHE A 35 1.18 -12.12 -8.86
N ASP A 36 1.14 -13.28 -9.51
CA ASP A 36 -0.08 -13.84 -10.07
C ASP A 36 -1.14 -14.11 -8.98
N ASP A 37 -0.70 -14.61 -7.82
CA ASP A 37 -1.57 -14.86 -6.67
C ASP A 37 -2.14 -13.57 -6.07
N VAL A 38 -1.33 -12.50 -6.01
CA VAL A 38 -1.71 -11.22 -5.39
C VAL A 38 -2.54 -10.35 -6.33
N SER A 39 -2.26 -10.38 -7.64
CA SER A 39 -2.91 -9.52 -8.64
C SER A 39 -4.41 -9.74 -8.80
N GLY A 40 -4.94 -10.89 -8.36
CA GLY A 40 -6.38 -11.17 -8.30
C GLY A 40 -7.08 -10.62 -7.06
N ILE A 41 -6.33 -10.14 -6.07
CA ILE A 41 -6.84 -9.73 -4.75
C ILE A 41 -6.58 -8.24 -4.49
N VAL A 42 -5.44 -7.72 -4.96
CA VAL A 42 -4.98 -6.35 -4.70
C VAL A 42 -4.66 -5.65 -6.02
N ASN A 43 -5.17 -4.42 -6.14
CA ASN A 43 -4.96 -3.51 -7.26
C ASN A 43 -4.19 -2.27 -6.78
N GLU A 44 -3.74 -1.42 -7.71
CA GLU A 44 -3.06 -0.19 -7.34
C GLU A 44 -3.96 0.73 -6.50
N SER A 45 -5.26 0.81 -6.80
CA SER A 45 -6.19 1.70 -6.11
C SER A 45 -6.38 1.37 -4.62
N ASP A 46 -5.99 0.17 -4.19
CA ASP A 46 -6.13 -0.29 -2.80
C ASP A 46 -5.05 0.30 -1.89
N PHE A 47 -3.97 0.84 -2.45
CA PHE A 47 -2.94 1.56 -1.71
C PHE A 47 -3.38 2.98 -1.41
N TYR A 48 -3.25 3.41 -0.14
CA TYR A 48 -3.70 4.72 0.30
C TYR A 48 -2.87 5.87 -0.28
N THR A 49 -1.55 5.66 -0.43
CA THR A 49 -0.64 6.72 -0.89
C THR A 49 -0.32 6.60 -2.39
N LYS A 50 -0.20 7.75 -3.06
CA LYS A 50 0.20 7.79 -4.49
C LYS A 50 1.58 7.21 -4.74
N GLN A 51 2.46 7.29 -3.76
CA GLN A 51 3.79 6.70 -3.80
C GLN A 51 3.70 5.17 -3.87
N HIS A 52 2.91 4.56 -3.00
CA HIS A 52 2.73 3.10 -3.01
C HIS A 52 1.99 2.62 -4.26
N GLN A 53 1.00 3.37 -4.76
CA GLN A 53 0.37 3.12 -6.06
C GLN A 53 1.40 3.06 -7.20
N ALA A 54 2.30 4.05 -7.25
CA ALA A 54 3.35 4.11 -8.28
C ALA A 54 4.35 2.95 -8.18
N ILE A 55 4.73 2.55 -6.96
CA ILE A 55 5.63 1.40 -6.74
C ILE A 55 4.95 0.10 -7.21
N PHE A 56 3.69 -0.13 -6.84
CA PHE A 56 2.94 -1.30 -7.28
C PHE A 56 2.87 -1.38 -8.81
N LEU A 57 2.52 -0.27 -9.48
CA LEU A 57 2.48 -0.21 -10.94
C LEU A 57 3.85 -0.49 -11.59
N ALA A 58 4.94 -0.01 -11.00
CA ALA A 58 6.29 -0.29 -11.48
C ALA A 58 6.61 -1.79 -11.38
N ILE A 59 6.28 -2.43 -10.26
CA ILE A 59 6.43 -3.88 -10.08
C ILE A 59 5.63 -4.62 -11.17
N VAL A 60 4.34 -4.32 -11.31
CA VAL A 60 3.45 -4.92 -12.33
C VAL A 60 4.05 -4.79 -13.74
N SER A 61 4.63 -3.63 -14.07
CA SER A 61 5.21 -3.38 -15.39
C SER A 61 6.47 -4.18 -15.68
N LEU A 62 7.19 -4.62 -14.65
CA LEU A 62 8.44 -5.37 -14.75
C LEU A 62 8.24 -6.89 -14.61
N SER A 63 7.11 -7.32 -14.05
CA SER A 63 6.74 -8.73 -13.90
C SER A 63 5.97 -9.27 -15.13
N ARG A 64 5.73 -8.45 -16.15
CA ARG A 64 5.10 -8.83 -17.43
C ARG A 64 6.12 -9.07 -18.55
#